data_AF-A0A540VAL0-F1
#
_entry.id   AF-A0A540VAL0-F1
#
_cell.length_a   1.000
_cell.length_b   1.000
_cell.length_c   1.000
_cell.angle_alpha   90.00
_cell.angle_beta   90.00
_cell.angle_gamma   90.00
#
_symmetry.space_group_name_H-M   'P 1'
#
loop_
_entity.id
_entity.type
_entity.pdbx_description
1 polymer ?
#
loop_
_entity_poly.entity_id
_entity_poly.type
_entity_poly.pdbx_seq_one_letter_code
_entity_poly.pdbx_strand_id
1 'polypeptide(L)' 'AGARHVGTLQSLLTTCRLKGINPYTYLVDVLQRIAEHPASDVVALTPRLWKERFAAAPLTSDLLRHGA' A
#
# COMPACT_ATOMS: atom_id res chain seq x y z
N ALA A 1 -12.82 12.23 -15.33
CA ALA A 1 -11.85 12.29 -14.21
C ALA A 1 -11.67 10.93 -13.48
N GLY A 2 -12.74 10.13 -13.27
CA GLY A 2 -12.63 8.85 -12.53
C GLY A 2 -11.83 7.74 -13.22
N ALA A 3 -11.96 7.58 -14.55
CA ALA A 3 -11.30 6.49 -15.28
C ALA A 3 -9.77 6.46 -15.15
N ARG A 4 -9.12 7.63 -15.07
CA ARG A 4 -7.66 7.71 -14.85
C ARG A 4 -7.25 7.18 -13.47
N HIS A 5 -7.95 7.60 -12.41
CA HIS A 5 -7.66 7.14 -11.05
C HIS A 5 -7.90 5.63 -10.90
N VAL A 6 -8.97 5.12 -11.50
CA VAL A 6 -9.24 3.67 -11.56
C VAL A 6 -8.13 2.96 -12.31
N GLY A 7 -7.70 3.47 -13.46
CA GLY A 7 -6.58 2.92 -14.23
C GLY A 7 -5.29 2.80 -13.39
N THR A 8 -4.91 3.88 -12.70
CA THR A 8 -3.73 3.87 -11.81
C THR A 8 -3.85 2.83 -10.71
N LEU A 9 -5.00 2.76 -10.04
CA LEU A 9 -5.23 1.77 -8.98
C LEU A 9 -5.16 0.34 -9.54
N GLN A 10 -5.78 0.07 -10.69
CA GLN A 10 -5.74 -1.24 -11.34
C GLN A 10 -4.31 -1.67 -11.73
N SER A 11 -3.49 -0.74 -12.22
CA SER A 11 -2.07 -1.00 -12.51
C SER A 11 -1.30 -1.36 -11.23
N LEU A 12 -1.55 -0.67 -10.11
CA LEU A 12 -0.94 -0.99 -8.81
C LEU A 12 -1.37 -2.36 -8.29
N LEU A 13 -2.67 -2.68 -8.34
CA LEU A 13 -3.20 -3.99 -7.91
C LEU A 13 -2.63 -5.13 -8.76
N THR A 14 -2.50 -4.93 -10.07
CA THR A 14 -1.87 -5.89 -10.98
C THR A 14 -0.39 -6.09 -10.63
N THR A 15 0.33 -5.00 -10.35
CA THR A 15 1.74 -5.06 -9.93
C THR A 15 1.91 -5.83 -8.62
N CYS A 16 1.02 -5.62 -7.64
CA CYS A 16 1.02 -6.38 -6.38
C CYS A 16 0.89 -7.88 -6.63
N ARG A 17 -0.07 -8.29 -7.48
CA ARG A 17 -0.27 -9.70 -7.85
C ARG A 17 0.97 -10.31 -8.51
N LEU A 18 1.58 -9.61 -9.47
CA LEU A 18 2.81 -10.05 -10.13
C LEU A 18 4.00 -10.19 -9.19
N LYS A 19 4.01 -9.48 -8.05
CA LYS A 19 5.05 -9.55 -7.03
C LYS A 19 4.70 -10.46 -5.84
N GLY A 20 3.58 -11.18 -5.91
CA GLY A 20 3.12 -12.05 -4.83
C GLY A 20 2.79 -11.27 -3.55
N ILE A 21 2.29 -10.04 -3.69
CA ILE A 21 1.89 -9.17 -2.58
C ILE A 21 0.38 -9.23 -2.47
N ASN A 22 -0.14 -9.41 -1.25
CA ASN A 22 -1.57 -9.25 -0.98
C ASN A 22 -1.95 -7.77 -1.21
N PRO A 23 -2.78 -7.44 -2.22
CA PRO A 23 -3.06 -6.05 -2.56
C PRO A 23 -3.84 -5.30 -1.47
N TYR A 24 -4.65 -6.01 -0.68
CA TYR A 24 -5.39 -5.41 0.44
C TYR A 24 -4.43 -5.00 1.55
N THR A 25 -3.54 -5.89 1.98
CA THR A 25 -2.52 -5.59 3.01
C THR A 25 -1.64 -4.41 2.61
N TYR A 26 -1.17 -4.41 1.35
CA TYR A 26 -0.37 -3.31 0.80
C TYR A 26 -1.13 -1.98 0.82
N LEU A 27 -2.37 -1.97 0.32
CA LEU A 27 -3.14 -0.74 0.19
C LEU A 27 -3.49 -0.17 1.57
N VAL A 28 -3.89 -1.01 2.53
CA VAL A 28 -4.16 -0.57 3.90
C VAL A 28 -2.91 0.03 4.53
N ASP A 29 -1.78 -0.66 4.48
CA ASP A 29 -0.54 -0.15 5.06
C ASP A 29 -0.10 1.18 4.41
N VAL A 30 -0.07 1.24 3.07
CA VAL A 30 0.34 2.46 2.36
C VAL A 30 -0.60 3.63 2.67
N LEU A 31 -1.92 3.44 2.73
CA LEU A 31 -2.86 4.51 3.05
C LEU A 31 -2.70 5.03 4.48
N GLN A 32 -2.35 4.16 5.44
CA GLN A 32 -2.07 4.59 6.81
C GLN A 32 -0.69 5.28 6.91
N ARG A 33 0.31 4.75 6.20
CA ARG A 33 1.70 5.22 6.27
C ARG A 33 1.94 6.53 5.54
N ILE A 34 1.22 6.80 4.45
CA ILE A 34 1.47 7.94 3.57
C ILE A 34 1.33 9.29 4.28
N ALA A 35 0.53 9.35 5.35
CA ALA A 35 0.33 10.57 6.14
C ALA A 35 1.60 11.00 6.90
N GLU A 36 2.44 10.05 7.32
CA GLU A 36 3.65 10.28 8.12
C GLU A 36 4.94 10.07 7.30
N HIS A 37 4.84 9.56 6.07
CA HIS A 37 5.99 9.22 5.24
C HIS A 37 6.60 10.46 4.56
N PRO A 38 7.93 10.65 4.59
CA PRO A 38 8.57 11.76 3.89
C PRO A 38 8.25 11.74 2.39
N ALA A 39 7.78 12.86 1.85
CA ALA A 39 7.42 12.97 0.43
C ALA A 39 8.60 12.61 -0.51
N SER A 40 9.83 12.92 -0.09
CA SER A 40 11.06 12.58 -0.82
C SER A 40 11.34 11.07 -0.92
N ASP A 41 10.74 10.23 -0.06
CA ASP A 41 10.92 8.78 -0.06
C ASP A 41 9.63 8.03 -0.44
N VAL A 42 8.64 8.68 -1.08
CA VAL A 42 7.38 8.04 -1.51
C VAL A 42 7.59 6.79 -2.38
N VAL A 43 8.74 6.72 -3.07
CA VAL A 43 9.17 5.56 -3.86
C VAL A 43 9.24 4.27 -3.01
N ALA A 44 9.59 4.38 -1.72
CA ALA A 44 9.58 3.28 -0.77
C ALA A 44 8.21 2.59 -0.63
N LEU A 45 7.13 3.34 -0.89
CA LEU A 45 5.77 2.84 -0.81
C LEU A 45 5.33 2.10 -2.07
N THR A 46 6.11 2.07 -3.15
CA THR A 46 5.79 1.27 -4.34
C THR A 46 5.80 -0.23 -4.01
N PRO A 47 5.02 -1.09 -4.70
CA PRO A 47 4.82 -2.47 -4.28
C PRO A 47 6.11 -3.28 -4.05
N ARG A 48 7.11 -3.11 -4.93
CA ARG A 48 8.40 -3.80 -4.80
C ARG A 48 9.14 -3.40 -3.53
N LEU A 49 9.36 -2.10 -3.31
CA LEU A 49 10.15 -1.63 -2.17
C LEU A 49 9.36 -1.74 -0.86
N TRP A 50 8.04 -1.61 -0.90
CA TRP A 50 7.20 -1.85 0.26
C TRP A 50 7.34 -3.30 0.74
N LYS A 51 7.41 -4.26 -0.18
CA LYS A 51 7.63 -5.68 0.16
C LYS A 51 8.94 -5.89 0.91
N GLU A 52 9.99 -5.18 0.51
CA GLU A 52 11.32 -5.29 1.11
C GLU A 52 11.40 -4.58 2.47
N ARG A 53 10.71 -3.44 2.64
CA ARG A 53 10.91 -2.54 3.78
C ARG A 53 9.84 -2.66 4.87
N PHE A 54 8.61 -3.06 4.53
CA PHE A 54 7.46 -2.94 5.44
C PHE A 54 6.60 -4.20 5.53
N ALA A 55 6.62 -5.11 4.55
CA ALA A 55 5.73 -6.27 4.54
C ALA A 55 5.90 -7.25 5.70
N ALA A 56 7.04 -7.21 6.42
CA ALA A 56 7.24 -8.02 7.62
C ALA A 56 6.41 -7.52 8.82
N ALA A 57 6.06 -6.24 8.86
CA ALA A 57 5.28 -5.61 9.92
C ALA A 57 4.38 -4.50 9.35
N PRO A 58 3.35 -4.88 8.58
CA PRO A 58 2.50 -3.90 7.91
C PRO A 58 1.61 -3.16 8.91
N LEU A 59 1.34 -1.88 8.66
CA LEU A 59 0.29 -1.18 9.38
C LEU A 59 -1.07 -1.78 9.00
N THR A 60 -1.91 -2.00 10.01
CA THR A 60 -3.25 -2.56 9.85
C THR A 60 -4.30 -1.48 10.03
N SER A 61 -5.51 -1.72 9.54
CA SER A 61 -6.64 -0.81 9.72
C SER A 61 -6.89 -0.54 11.21
N ASP A 62 -7.04 0.72 11.58
CA ASP A 62 -7.37 1.09 12.96
C ASP A 62 -8.70 0.48 13.41
N LEU A 63 -9.63 0.20 12.49
CA LEU A 63 -10.88 -0.50 12.80
C LEU A 63 -10.65 -1.92 13.34
N LEU A 64 -9.56 -2.58 12.95
CA LEU A 64 -9.16 -3.87 13.51
C LEU A 64 -8.53 -3.74 14.91
N ARG A 65 -8.01 -2.56 15.26
CA ARG A 65 -7.37 -2.28 16.56
C ARG A 65 -8.38 -1.84 17.63
N HIS A 66 -9.46 -1.16 17.24
CA HIS A 66 -10.48 -0.63 18.16
C HIS A 66 -11.61 -1.62 18.49
N GLY A 67 -11.58 -2.82 17.91
CA GLY A 67 -12.58 -3.88 18.15
C GLY A 67 -12.10 -5.01 19.07
N ALA A 68 -10.94 -4.85 19.72
CA ALA A 68 -10.33 -5.82 20.63
C ALA A 68 -10.38 -5.33 22.09
#